data_AF-A0A3N4KPI5-F1
#
_entry.id   AF-A0A3N4KPI5-F1
#
_cell.length_a   1.000
_cell.length_b   1.000
_cell.length_c   1.000
_cell.angle_alpha   90.00
_cell.angle_beta   90.00
_cell.angle_gamma   90.00
#
_symmetry.space_group_name_H-M   'P 1'
#
loop_
_entity.id
_entity.type
_entity.pdbx_description
1 polymer ?
#
loop_
_entity_poly.entity_id
_entity_poly.type
_entity_poly.pdbx_seq_one_letter_code
_entity_poly.pdbx_strand_id
1 'polypeptide(L)'
;MSTRRATHANSWYSGDKRTLNAELNEWLEAVGDEIEDAGPVPVSGARIIIAPHAGYSYSGPAAAYAYKSWDLSQAKRILILGPSHHVYLASCALPPATTATYATPLGPLTLDSATVSSLRATGKFQTMTMAVDEAEHSLEMHLPYVYKMLELAGRTGTPIIPIMVGSVGAAVEKEFGELLADLIGAEDVAVVVSTDFCHWGTRFDFTHYYPDLPEVPGPIPCSHPLPDPSSVKPSTYPPHQKLSSRVTPPADGPPIYESITALDKQGMAAVSTGSHDVFVEYLRKTKNTICGRHPIGVVMAGIESILEETDADETQGRFRWVRYEHSSEVEDVRDSSVSYASAFCIL
;
A
#
# COMPACT_ATOMS: atom_id res chain seq x y z
N MET A 1 9.83 -21.55 -19.50
CA MET A 1 9.16 -20.51 -18.69
C MET A 1 8.66 -21.16 -17.40
N SER A 2 8.85 -20.51 -16.26
CA SER A 2 8.50 -20.99 -14.91
C SER A 2 7.27 -20.27 -14.34
N THR A 3 6.64 -20.86 -13.33
CA THR A 3 5.54 -20.28 -12.55
C THR A 3 6.00 -20.05 -11.11
N ARG A 4 5.77 -18.86 -10.55
CA ARG A 4 5.86 -18.61 -9.11
C ARG A 4 4.64 -19.21 -8.42
N ARG A 5 4.82 -20.07 -7.42
CA ARG A 5 3.70 -20.71 -6.71
C ARG A 5 3.01 -19.73 -5.75
N ALA A 6 1.76 -20.05 -5.40
CA ALA A 6 0.99 -19.41 -4.33
C ALA A 6 1.40 -20.02 -2.98
N THR A 7 2.57 -19.65 -2.46
CA THR A 7 3.19 -20.28 -1.29
C THR A 7 2.54 -19.90 0.04
N HIS A 8 1.77 -18.81 0.07
CA HIS A 8 1.08 -18.30 1.26
C HIS A 8 -0.40 -18.73 1.32
N ALA A 9 -0.89 -19.45 0.30
CA ALA A 9 -2.20 -20.09 0.32
C ALA A 9 -2.30 -21.12 1.47
N ASN A 10 -3.48 -21.22 2.09
CA ASN A 10 -3.81 -22.00 3.30
C ASN A 10 -3.12 -21.54 4.60
N SER A 11 -2.44 -20.40 4.60
CA SER A 11 -1.91 -19.78 5.82
C SER A 11 -2.29 -18.31 5.95
N TRP A 12 -2.14 -17.53 4.88
CA TRP A 12 -2.51 -16.11 4.85
C TRP A 12 -3.88 -15.84 4.22
N TYR A 13 -4.31 -16.73 3.32
CA TYR A 13 -5.60 -16.71 2.65
C TYR A 13 -6.00 -18.15 2.27
N SER A 14 -7.28 -18.39 1.97
CA SER A 14 -7.74 -19.74 1.61
C SER A 14 -7.10 -20.23 0.30
N GLY A 15 -6.55 -21.46 0.30
CA GLY A 15 -6.06 -22.12 -0.92
C GLY A 15 -7.16 -22.84 -1.70
N ASP A 16 -8.38 -22.92 -1.18
CA ASP A 16 -9.53 -23.46 -1.89
C ASP A 16 -10.16 -22.38 -2.78
N LYS A 17 -10.25 -22.66 -4.09
CA LYS A 17 -10.78 -21.72 -5.08
C LYS A 17 -12.18 -21.23 -4.74
N ARG A 18 -13.07 -22.12 -4.28
CA ARG A 18 -14.47 -21.77 -4.03
C ARG A 18 -14.58 -20.89 -2.79
N THR A 19 -13.91 -21.26 -1.70
CA THR A 19 -13.88 -20.47 -0.47
C THR A 19 -13.27 -19.10 -0.72
N LEU A 20 -12.07 -19.03 -1.32
CA LEU A 20 -11.41 -17.75 -1.58
C LEU A 20 -12.25 -16.83 -2.46
N ASN A 21 -12.88 -17.37 -3.50
CA ASN A 21 -13.75 -16.58 -4.37
C ASN A 21 -14.99 -16.05 -3.64
N ALA A 22 -15.55 -16.84 -2.71
CA ALA A 22 -16.69 -16.41 -1.90
C ALA A 22 -16.31 -15.31 -0.90
N GLU A 23 -15.19 -15.46 -0.20
CA GLU A 23 -14.66 -14.46 0.74
C GLU A 23 -14.43 -13.11 0.04
N LEU A 24 -13.75 -13.13 -1.12
CA LEU A 24 -13.49 -11.91 -1.90
C LEU A 24 -14.79 -11.26 -2.41
N ASN A 25 -15.76 -12.06 -2.88
CA ASN A 25 -17.08 -11.55 -3.28
C ASN A 25 -17.78 -10.88 -2.09
N GLU A 26 -17.83 -11.55 -0.94
CA GLU A 26 -18.50 -11.04 0.26
C GLU A 26 -17.93 -9.69 0.68
N TRP A 27 -16.60 -9.55 0.72
CA TRP A 27 -15.97 -8.28 1.08
C TRP A 27 -16.17 -7.18 0.03
N LEU A 28 -16.12 -7.51 -1.26
CA LEU A 28 -16.40 -6.55 -2.34
C LEU A 28 -17.87 -6.10 -2.35
N GLU A 29 -18.80 -7.01 -2.04
CA GLU A 29 -20.24 -6.71 -1.91
C GLU A 29 -20.54 -5.86 -0.67
N ALA A 30 -19.84 -6.11 0.45
CA ALA A 30 -20.02 -5.35 1.69
C ALA A 30 -19.63 -3.87 1.57
N VAL A 31 -18.76 -3.50 0.62
CA VAL A 31 -18.44 -2.10 0.31
C VAL A 31 -19.63 -1.38 -0.34
N GLY A 32 -20.46 -2.09 -1.12
CA GLY A 32 -21.56 -1.49 -1.89
C GLY A 32 -21.11 -0.85 -3.21
N ASP A 33 -21.98 -0.05 -3.82
CA ASP A 33 -21.74 0.60 -5.13
C ASP A 33 -21.31 2.06 -5.01
N GLU A 34 -21.25 2.59 -3.78
CA GLU A 34 -20.76 3.91 -3.46
C GLU A 34 -19.96 3.85 -2.15
N ILE A 35 -18.91 4.65 -2.05
CA ILE A 35 -18.16 4.87 -0.81
C ILE A 35 -18.46 6.29 -0.34
N GLU A 36 -18.71 6.47 0.96
CA GLU A 36 -18.94 7.78 1.57
C GLU A 36 -17.84 8.77 1.15
N ASP A 37 -18.24 9.97 0.73
CA ASP A 37 -17.41 11.08 0.22
C ASP A 37 -16.56 10.81 -1.05
N ALA A 38 -16.30 9.56 -1.41
CA ALA A 38 -15.65 9.19 -2.69
C ALA A 38 -16.65 9.04 -3.84
N GLY A 39 -17.92 8.74 -3.53
CA GLY A 39 -19.00 8.58 -4.50
C GLY A 39 -19.04 7.18 -5.13
N PRO A 40 -19.59 7.05 -6.35
CA PRO A 40 -19.74 5.77 -7.04
C PRO A 40 -18.42 5.04 -7.27
N VAL A 41 -18.45 3.71 -7.14
CA VAL A 41 -17.31 2.83 -7.38
C VAL A 41 -17.51 1.93 -8.62
N PRO A 42 -16.48 1.73 -9.47
CA PRO A 42 -15.14 2.28 -9.34
C PRO A 42 -15.09 3.79 -9.55
N VAL A 43 -14.15 4.44 -8.85
CA VAL A 43 -13.99 5.89 -8.95
C VAL A 43 -13.35 6.19 -10.30
N SER A 44 -14.04 6.94 -11.15
CA SER A 44 -13.58 7.18 -12.53
C SER A 44 -12.17 7.79 -12.55
N GLY A 45 -11.26 7.16 -13.30
CA GLY A 45 -9.87 7.58 -13.41
C GLY A 45 -8.96 7.18 -12.24
N ALA A 46 -9.48 6.52 -11.20
CA ALA A 46 -8.69 6.05 -10.06
C ALA A 46 -7.90 4.79 -10.42
N ARG A 47 -6.79 4.96 -11.14
CA ARG A 47 -5.93 3.88 -11.66
C ARG A 47 -4.92 3.36 -10.65
N ILE A 48 -4.64 4.11 -9.58
CA ILE A 48 -3.66 3.77 -8.56
C ILE A 48 -4.36 3.54 -7.24
N ILE A 49 -4.04 2.44 -6.55
CA ILE A 49 -4.56 2.14 -5.22
C ILE A 49 -3.46 1.83 -4.22
N ILE A 50 -3.72 2.13 -2.95
CA ILE A 50 -2.98 1.63 -1.79
C ILE A 50 -3.87 0.63 -1.07
N ALA A 51 -3.35 -0.57 -0.79
CA ALA A 51 -4.08 -1.61 -0.09
C ALA A 51 -3.17 -2.41 0.87
N PRO A 52 -3.73 -2.97 1.96
CA PRO A 52 -2.98 -3.77 2.93
C PRO A 52 -2.58 -5.15 2.40
N HIS A 53 -1.60 -5.76 3.05
CA HIS A 53 -1.06 -7.10 2.73
C HIS A 53 -0.91 -8.02 3.95
N ALA A 54 -1.58 -7.74 5.06
CA ALA A 54 -1.76 -8.76 6.10
C ALA A 54 -2.63 -9.94 5.62
N GLY A 55 -2.74 -10.99 6.45
CA GLY A 55 -3.62 -12.14 6.18
C GLY A 55 -5.07 -11.72 5.98
N TYR A 56 -5.77 -12.36 5.04
CA TYR A 56 -7.10 -11.95 4.58
C TYR A 56 -8.17 -11.97 5.67
N SER A 57 -8.03 -12.83 6.67
CA SER A 57 -8.92 -12.83 7.85
C SER A 57 -8.87 -11.51 8.64
N TYR A 58 -7.82 -10.71 8.48
CA TYR A 58 -7.64 -9.43 9.14
C TYR A 58 -7.85 -8.25 8.18
N SER A 59 -7.14 -8.23 7.06
CA SER A 59 -7.09 -7.06 6.16
C SER A 59 -7.86 -7.21 4.86
N GLY A 60 -8.41 -8.39 4.57
CA GLY A 60 -9.22 -8.64 3.38
C GLY A 60 -10.38 -7.65 3.25
N PRO A 61 -11.23 -7.48 4.28
CA PRO A 61 -12.31 -6.48 4.28
C PRO A 61 -11.82 -5.06 4.00
N ALA A 62 -10.75 -4.61 4.67
CA ALA A 62 -10.16 -3.29 4.41
C ALA A 62 -9.70 -3.13 2.95
N ALA A 63 -8.99 -4.13 2.41
CA ALA A 63 -8.49 -4.11 1.04
C ALA A 63 -9.60 -3.96 0.00
N ALA A 64 -10.79 -4.52 0.27
CA ALA A 64 -11.94 -4.44 -0.63
C ALA A 64 -12.30 -3.00 -1.02
N TYR A 65 -12.15 -2.04 -0.10
CA TYR A 65 -12.40 -0.62 -0.37
C TYR A 65 -11.47 -0.06 -1.45
N ALA A 66 -10.17 -0.36 -1.39
CA ALA A 66 -9.21 0.04 -2.41
C ALA A 66 -9.56 -0.58 -3.77
N TYR A 67 -9.81 -1.90 -3.79
CA TYR A 67 -10.12 -2.62 -5.02
C TYR A 67 -11.46 -2.21 -5.65
N LYS A 68 -12.47 -1.87 -4.85
CA LYS A 68 -13.73 -1.31 -5.36
C LYS A 68 -13.53 0.07 -5.97
N SER A 69 -12.68 0.92 -5.39
CA SER A 69 -12.35 2.23 -5.97
C SER A 69 -11.59 2.13 -7.30
N TRP A 70 -10.95 1.00 -7.59
CA TRP A 70 -9.99 0.85 -8.68
C TRP A 70 -10.62 0.79 -10.08
N ASP A 71 -10.34 1.78 -10.92
CA ASP A 71 -10.83 1.83 -12.30
C ASP A 71 -9.91 1.05 -13.24
N LEU A 72 -10.42 -0.09 -13.72
CA LEU A 72 -9.74 -0.98 -14.67
C LEU A 72 -10.24 -0.85 -16.11
N SER A 73 -11.09 0.14 -16.41
CA SER A 73 -11.75 0.29 -17.71
C SER A 73 -10.77 0.45 -18.89
N GLN A 74 -9.59 1.02 -18.66
CA GLN A 74 -8.53 1.17 -19.67
C GLN A 74 -7.34 0.22 -19.46
N ALA A 75 -7.28 -0.49 -18.34
CA ALA A 75 -6.11 -1.26 -17.95
C ALA A 75 -5.79 -2.38 -18.94
N LYS A 76 -4.55 -2.36 -19.44
CA LYS A 76 -3.89 -3.42 -20.23
C LYS A 76 -2.69 -4.02 -19.52
N ARG A 77 -2.18 -3.39 -18.46
CA ARG A 77 -1.10 -3.88 -17.60
C ARG A 77 -1.37 -3.51 -16.16
N ILE A 78 -1.01 -4.38 -15.22
CA ILE A 78 -1.11 -4.12 -13.77
C ILE A 78 0.29 -4.04 -13.17
N LEU A 79 0.69 -2.88 -12.66
CA LEU A 79 1.92 -2.71 -11.90
C LEU A 79 1.65 -2.98 -10.42
N ILE A 80 2.46 -3.81 -9.77
CA ILE A 80 2.33 -4.12 -8.34
C ILE A 80 3.67 -3.83 -7.67
N LEU A 81 3.69 -2.90 -6.72
CA LEU A 81 4.85 -2.59 -5.90
C LEU A 81 4.61 -3.06 -4.47
N GLY A 82 5.53 -3.86 -3.92
CA GLY A 82 5.46 -4.29 -2.53
C GLY A 82 6.81 -4.32 -1.83
N PRO A 83 6.84 -4.09 -0.50
CA PRO A 83 8.09 -4.07 0.26
C PRO A 83 8.72 -5.46 0.36
N SER A 84 10.03 -5.51 0.60
CA SER A 84 10.72 -6.74 0.99
C SER A 84 10.75 -6.92 2.52
N HIS A 85 10.29 -8.07 3.01
CA HIS A 85 10.32 -8.43 4.43
C HIS A 85 11.44 -9.41 4.78
N HIS A 86 11.87 -10.24 3.83
CA HIS A 86 12.77 -11.36 4.09
C HIS A 86 14.21 -11.11 3.70
N VAL A 87 14.45 -10.21 2.74
CA VAL A 87 15.81 -9.92 2.24
C VAL A 87 16.12 -8.45 2.34
N TYR A 88 17.33 -8.14 2.79
CA TYR A 88 17.82 -6.77 2.69
C TYR A 88 18.13 -6.45 1.23
N LEU A 89 17.44 -5.43 0.72
CA LEU A 89 17.59 -4.95 -0.64
C LEU A 89 17.71 -3.42 -0.57
N ALA A 90 18.80 -2.87 -1.11
CA ALA A 90 19.04 -1.42 -1.18
C ALA A 90 18.63 -0.81 -2.54
N SER A 91 17.70 -1.47 -3.23
CA SER A 91 17.21 -1.13 -4.58
C SER A 91 15.80 -1.72 -4.77
N CYS A 92 15.32 -1.80 -6.01
CA CYS A 92 14.16 -2.59 -6.41
C CYS A 92 14.60 -3.88 -7.13
N ALA A 93 13.77 -4.91 -7.08
CA ALA A 93 14.05 -6.21 -7.69
C ALA A 93 12.87 -6.70 -8.53
N LEU A 94 13.23 -7.38 -9.62
CA LEU A 94 12.31 -8.01 -10.56
C LEU A 94 12.33 -9.53 -10.37
N PRO A 95 11.25 -10.25 -10.75
CA PRO A 95 11.21 -11.71 -10.73
C PRO A 95 12.32 -12.34 -11.59
N PRO A 96 12.63 -13.64 -11.43
CA PRO A 96 13.54 -14.34 -12.35
C PRO A 96 13.12 -14.13 -13.83
N ALA A 97 14.08 -13.92 -14.73
CA ALA A 97 13.80 -13.67 -16.16
C ALA A 97 13.03 -14.81 -16.85
N THR A 98 13.06 -16.02 -16.28
CA THR A 98 12.36 -17.20 -16.80
C THR A 98 10.91 -17.28 -16.35
N THR A 99 10.48 -16.49 -15.36
CA THR A 99 9.14 -16.52 -14.79
C THR A 99 8.14 -15.89 -15.75
N ALA A 100 7.10 -16.65 -16.10
CA ALA A 100 6.05 -16.19 -17.01
C ALA A 100 4.71 -16.00 -16.31
N THR A 101 4.48 -16.66 -15.18
CA THR A 101 3.21 -16.58 -14.46
C THR A 101 3.39 -16.59 -12.95
N TYR A 102 2.49 -15.93 -12.24
CA TYR A 102 2.27 -16.08 -10.81
C TYR A 102 0.97 -16.85 -10.60
N ALA A 103 0.99 -17.91 -9.82
CA ALA A 103 -0.20 -18.72 -9.54
C ALA A 103 -1.06 -18.07 -8.45
N THR A 104 -2.38 -18.23 -8.55
CA THR A 104 -3.33 -17.99 -7.45
C THR A 104 -4.35 -19.15 -7.43
N PRO A 105 -5.07 -19.38 -6.32
CA PRO A 105 -6.16 -20.37 -6.29
C PRO A 105 -7.28 -20.10 -7.30
N LEU A 106 -7.50 -18.84 -7.69
CA LEU A 106 -8.56 -18.47 -8.64
C LEU A 106 -8.16 -18.76 -10.09
N GLY A 107 -6.88 -18.50 -10.40
CA GLY A 107 -6.24 -18.74 -11.69
C GLY A 107 -4.86 -18.08 -11.79
N PRO A 108 -4.07 -18.39 -12.83
CA PRO A 108 -2.75 -17.79 -13.01
C PRO A 108 -2.84 -16.35 -13.52
N LEU A 109 -1.90 -15.51 -13.11
CA LEU A 109 -1.65 -14.18 -13.68
C LEU A 109 -0.38 -14.25 -14.54
N THR A 110 -0.45 -13.77 -15.78
CA THR A 110 0.69 -13.70 -16.70
C THR A 110 1.56 -12.49 -16.40
N LEU A 111 2.87 -12.60 -16.59
CA LEU A 111 3.79 -11.46 -16.48
C LEU A 111 3.93 -10.75 -17.82
N ASP A 112 3.97 -9.41 -17.79
CA ASP A 112 4.39 -8.63 -18.96
C ASP A 112 5.92 -8.76 -19.10
N SER A 113 6.32 -9.84 -19.77
CA SER A 113 7.72 -10.18 -19.95
C SER A 113 8.49 -9.13 -20.76
N ALA A 114 7.80 -8.40 -21.65
CA ALA A 114 8.42 -7.34 -22.44
C ALA A 114 8.77 -6.16 -21.54
N THR A 115 7.81 -5.65 -20.76
CA THR A 115 8.06 -4.55 -19.82
C THR A 115 9.09 -4.94 -18.75
N VAL A 116 8.97 -6.13 -18.16
CA VAL A 116 9.95 -6.63 -17.16
C VAL A 116 11.36 -6.74 -17.76
N SER A 117 11.49 -7.15 -19.03
CA SER A 117 12.80 -7.20 -19.71
C SER A 117 13.37 -5.81 -19.98
N SER A 118 12.53 -4.85 -20.39
CA SER A 118 12.94 -3.46 -20.58
C SER A 118 13.40 -2.82 -19.27
N LEU A 119 12.66 -3.01 -18.17
CA LEU A 119 13.06 -2.54 -16.84
C LEU A 119 14.39 -3.17 -16.42
N ARG A 120 14.58 -4.47 -16.63
CA ARG A 120 15.86 -5.15 -16.35
C ARG A 120 17.02 -4.59 -17.17
N ALA A 121 16.79 -4.23 -18.44
CA ALA A 121 17.81 -3.70 -19.34
C ALA A 121 18.35 -2.33 -18.90
N THR A 122 17.64 -1.59 -18.05
CA THR A 122 18.15 -0.35 -17.43
C THR A 122 19.39 -0.59 -16.54
N GLY A 123 19.60 -1.83 -16.08
CA GLY A 123 20.67 -2.19 -15.16
C GLY A 123 20.47 -1.71 -13.71
N LYS A 124 19.32 -1.08 -13.40
CA LYS A 124 19.02 -0.53 -12.06
C LYS A 124 18.39 -1.55 -11.11
N PHE A 125 17.66 -2.53 -11.65
CA PHE A 125 16.97 -3.53 -10.85
C PHE A 125 17.85 -4.74 -10.55
N GLN A 126 17.72 -5.25 -9.33
CA GLN A 126 18.21 -6.58 -8.99
C GLN A 126 17.25 -7.67 -9.53
N THR A 127 17.72 -8.92 -9.54
CA THR A 127 16.89 -10.06 -9.90
C THR A 127 16.68 -10.95 -8.69
N MET A 128 15.43 -11.16 -8.31
CA MET A 128 15.08 -12.12 -7.27
C MET A 128 15.42 -13.54 -7.75
N THR A 129 15.86 -14.40 -6.82
CA THR A 129 15.78 -15.84 -7.06
C THR A 129 14.32 -16.28 -6.89
N MET A 130 13.92 -17.42 -7.46
CA MET A 130 12.56 -17.94 -7.25
C MET A 130 12.26 -18.17 -5.77
N ALA A 131 13.26 -18.59 -4.98
CA ALA A 131 13.09 -18.79 -3.54
C ALA A 131 12.83 -17.48 -2.78
N VAL A 132 13.49 -16.38 -3.17
CA VAL A 132 13.23 -15.04 -2.59
C VAL A 132 11.84 -14.55 -2.98
N ASP A 133 11.48 -14.71 -4.25
CA ASP A 133 10.18 -14.31 -4.78
C ASP A 133 9.04 -15.07 -4.10
N GLU A 134 9.14 -16.40 -3.98
CA GLU A 134 8.16 -17.26 -3.29
C GLU A 134 8.16 -17.10 -1.76
N ALA A 135 9.23 -16.58 -1.14
CA ALA A 135 9.23 -16.30 0.29
C ALA A 135 8.52 -14.98 0.63
N GLU A 136 8.50 -14.02 -0.29
CA GLU A 136 7.84 -12.73 -0.06
C GLU A 136 6.32 -12.84 -0.17
N HIS A 137 5.60 -12.24 0.76
CA HIS A 137 4.14 -12.23 0.77
C HIS A 137 3.55 -10.91 0.30
N SER A 138 4.27 -9.78 0.43
CA SER A 138 3.71 -8.46 0.15
C SER A 138 3.11 -8.34 -1.25
N LEU A 139 3.75 -8.91 -2.27
CA LEU A 139 3.22 -8.97 -3.63
C LEU A 139 2.10 -10.02 -3.77
N GLU A 140 2.25 -11.17 -3.12
CA GLU A 140 1.33 -12.30 -3.24
C GLU A 140 -0.07 -11.98 -2.71
N MET A 141 -0.15 -11.21 -1.63
CA MET A 141 -1.42 -10.85 -0.99
C MET A 141 -2.32 -9.98 -1.88
N HIS A 142 -1.78 -9.37 -2.94
CA HIS A 142 -2.60 -8.67 -3.94
C HIS A 142 -3.08 -9.56 -5.08
N LEU A 143 -2.44 -10.70 -5.34
CA LEU A 143 -2.70 -11.49 -6.54
C LEU A 143 -4.13 -12.04 -6.61
N PRO A 144 -4.72 -12.62 -5.54
CA PRO A 144 -6.11 -13.06 -5.60
C PRO A 144 -7.10 -11.93 -5.87
N TYR A 145 -6.93 -10.77 -5.21
CA TYR A 145 -7.77 -9.60 -5.46
C TYR A 145 -7.60 -9.05 -6.88
N VAL A 146 -6.37 -8.94 -7.38
CA VAL A 146 -6.09 -8.51 -8.76
C VAL A 146 -6.77 -9.47 -9.75
N TYR A 147 -6.59 -10.77 -9.59
CA TYR A 147 -7.28 -11.76 -10.42
C TYR A 147 -8.80 -11.58 -10.35
N LYS A 148 -9.34 -11.37 -9.15
CA LYS A 148 -10.77 -11.21 -8.93
C LYS A 148 -11.33 -9.98 -9.63
N MET A 149 -10.66 -8.83 -9.50
CA MET A 149 -11.08 -7.60 -10.17
C MET A 149 -10.97 -7.71 -11.70
N LEU A 150 -9.92 -8.37 -12.20
CA LEU A 150 -9.79 -8.66 -13.63
C LEU A 150 -10.89 -9.63 -14.13
N GLU A 151 -11.29 -10.62 -13.32
CA GLU A 151 -12.42 -11.51 -13.63
C GLU A 151 -13.73 -10.72 -13.76
N LEU A 152 -14.04 -9.88 -12.76
CA LEU A 152 -15.24 -9.05 -12.76
C LEU A 152 -15.26 -8.06 -13.94
N ALA A 153 -14.10 -7.55 -14.35
CA ALA A 153 -13.96 -6.66 -15.50
C ALA A 153 -13.93 -7.39 -16.86
N GLY A 154 -13.95 -8.72 -16.89
CA GLY A 154 -13.82 -9.50 -18.13
C GLY A 154 -12.43 -9.43 -18.79
N ARG A 155 -11.38 -9.24 -17.98
CA ARG A 155 -10.00 -8.89 -18.37
C ARG A 155 -8.93 -9.81 -17.77
N THR A 156 -9.24 -11.08 -17.50
CA THR A 156 -8.28 -12.05 -16.90
C THR A 156 -6.99 -12.27 -17.70
N GLY A 157 -6.93 -11.82 -18.97
CA GLY A 157 -5.73 -11.83 -19.80
C GLY A 157 -4.76 -10.66 -19.58
N THR A 158 -5.11 -9.67 -18.76
CA THR A 158 -4.26 -8.51 -18.46
C THR A 158 -3.03 -8.94 -17.65
N PRO A 159 -1.80 -8.76 -18.17
CA PRO A 159 -0.59 -9.15 -17.48
C PRO A 159 -0.23 -8.23 -16.31
N ILE A 160 0.56 -8.78 -15.38
CA ILE A 160 1.10 -8.08 -14.22
C ILE A 160 2.60 -7.76 -14.37
N ILE A 161 3.06 -6.75 -13.66
CA ILE A 161 4.47 -6.33 -13.53
C ILE A 161 4.76 -6.24 -12.03
N PRO A 162 5.28 -7.31 -11.39
CA PRO A 162 5.63 -7.29 -9.98
C PRO A 162 7.01 -6.66 -9.76
N ILE A 163 7.09 -5.71 -8.84
CA ILE A 163 8.33 -5.06 -8.40
C ILE A 163 8.42 -5.14 -6.87
N MET A 164 9.46 -5.83 -6.39
CA MET A 164 9.80 -5.81 -4.97
C MET A 164 10.64 -4.55 -4.68
N VAL A 165 10.21 -3.76 -3.72
CA VAL A 165 10.90 -2.53 -3.29
C VAL A 165 11.63 -2.81 -1.97
N GLY A 166 12.92 -2.55 -1.94
CA GLY A 166 13.76 -2.78 -0.77
C GLY A 166 13.66 -1.69 0.30
N SER A 167 14.57 -1.76 1.27
CA SER A 167 14.80 -0.70 2.26
C SER A 167 15.66 0.40 1.64
N VAL A 168 15.03 1.26 0.85
CA VAL A 168 15.68 2.33 0.09
C VAL A 168 15.66 3.68 0.82
N GLY A 169 16.53 4.61 0.42
CA GLY A 169 16.50 5.99 0.92
C GLY A 169 15.73 6.92 -0.04
N ALA A 170 15.37 8.12 0.44
CA ALA A 170 14.61 9.10 -0.34
C ALA A 170 15.16 9.39 -1.75
N ALA A 171 16.48 9.46 -1.91
CA ALA A 171 17.10 9.67 -3.22
C ALA A 171 16.87 8.50 -4.19
N VAL A 172 16.88 7.27 -3.68
CA VAL A 172 16.62 6.06 -4.46
C VAL A 172 15.11 5.93 -4.76
N GLU A 173 14.24 6.36 -3.84
CA GLU A 173 12.81 6.46 -4.11
C GLU A 173 12.53 7.41 -5.28
N LYS A 174 13.15 8.59 -5.31
CA LYS A 174 13.05 9.53 -6.44
C LYS A 174 13.61 8.96 -7.74
N GLU A 175 14.80 8.34 -7.69
CA GLU A 175 15.41 7.67 -8.86
C GLU A 175 14.48 6.60 -9.47
N PHE A 176 13.87 5.75 -8.64
CA PHE A 176 12.93 4.73 -9.13
C PHE A 176 11.57 5.32 -9.51
N GLY A 177 11.14 6.40 -8.86
CA GLY A 177 9.94 7.15 -9.23
C GLY A 177 10.05 7.70 -10.64
N GLU A 178 11.13 8.44 -10.94
CA GLU A 178 11.46 8.95 -12.28
C GLU A 178 11.55 7.81 -13.30
N LEU A 179 12.25 6.72 -12.96
CA LEU A 179 12.41 5.57 -13.86
C LEU A 179 11.07 4.89 -14.20
N LEU A 180 10.11 4.90 -13.28
CA LEU A 180 8.79 4.29 -13.44
C LEU A 180 7.70 5.29 -13.87
N ALA A 181 8.01 6.58 -14.01
CA ALA A 181 7.05 7.64 -14.30
C ALA A 181 6.22 7.35 -15.57
N ASP A 182 6.86 6.98 -16.67
CA ASP A 182 6.16 6.61 -17.91
C ASP A 182 5.17 5.46 -17.72
N LEU A 183 5.53 4.48 -16.89
CA LEU A 183 4.68 3.32 -16.61
C LEU A 183 3.53 3.69 -15.67
N ILE A 184 3.79 4.52 -14.65
CA ILE A 184 2.79 4.99 -13.69
C ILE A 184 1.78 5.93 -14.36
N GLY A 185 2.24 6.82 -15.25
CA GLY A 185 1.42 7.81 -15.95
C GLY A 185 0.54 7.22 -17.05
N ALA A 186 0.98 6.14 -17.71
CA ALA A 186 0.28 5.54 -18.84
C ALA A 186 -1.17 5.17 -18.53
N GLU A 187 -2.13 5.69 -19.32
CA GLU A 187 -3.58 5.48 -19.14
C GLU A 187 -3.99 4.00 -19.12
N ASP A 188 -3.21 3.14 -19.79
CA ASP A 188 -3.45 1.70 -19.87
C ASP A 188 -2.72 0.86 -18.81
N VAL A 189 -2.13 1.52 -17.81
CA VAL A 189 -1.52 0.88 -16.64
C VAL A 189 -2.32 1.23 -15.38
N ALA A 190 -2.67 0.19 -14.64
CA ALA A 190 -3.26 0.33 -13.31
C ALA A 190 -2.24 -0.15 -12.26
N VAL A 191 -2.17 0.53 -11.10
CA VAL A 191 -1.09 0.36 -10.12
C VAL A 191 -1.64 -0.06 -8.76
N VAL A 192 -1.00 -1.03 -8.13
CA VAL A 192 -1.23 -1.45 -6.75
C VAL A 192 0.01 -1.17 -5.91
N VAL A 193 -0.17 -0.40 -4.84
CA VAL A 193 0.86 -0.11 -3.85
C VAL A 193 0.54 -0.88 -2.56
N SER A 194 1.40 -1.81 -2.22
CA SER A 194 1.21 -2.74 -1.12
C SER A 194 1.76 -2.19 0.20
N THR A 195 0.90 -1.97 1.21
CA THR A 195 1.34 -1.51 2.54
C THR A 195 0.32 -1.78 3.64
N ASP A 196 0.78 -2.32 4.76
CA ASP A 196 0.15 -2.12 6.06
C ASP A 196 0.69 -0.81 6.70
N PHE A 197 0.00 -0.30 7.73
CA PHE A 197 0.36 0.92 8.46
C PHE A 197 1.10 0.58 9.77
N CYS A 198 0.81 1.22 10.90
CA CYS A 198 1.55 0.98 12.15
C CYS A 198 1.49 -0.49 12.59
N HIS A 199 2.66 -1.11 12.80
CA HIS A 199 2.85 -2.36 13.51
C HIS A 199 3.22 -2.03 14.97
N TRP A 200 2.21 -1.89 15.82
CA TRP A 200 2.43 -1.49 17.20
C TRP A 200 2.55 -2.68 18.14
N GLY A 201 3.53 -2.63 19.05
CA GLY A 201 3.70 -3.59 20.13
C GLY A 201 5.16 -3.97 20.34
N THR A 202 5.42 -4.59 21.51
CA THR A 202 6.77 -5.03 21.89
C THR A 202 7.38 -6.01 20.88
N ARG A 203 6.57 -6.87 20.25
CA ARG A 203 6.99 -7.82 19.22
C ARG A 203 7.54 -7.17 17.94
N PHE A 204 7.23 -5.89 17.73
CA PHE A 204 7.69 -5.09 16.59
C PHE A 204 8.77 -4.07 16.98
N ASP A 205 9.22 -4.09 18.25
CA ASP A 205 10.09 -3.06 18.84
C ASP A 205 9.57 -1.61 18.70
N PHE A 206 8.25 -1.46 18.53
CA PHE A 206 7.60 -0.18 18.32
C PHE A 206 6.42 0.00 19.28
N THR A 207 6.66 0.71 20.38
CA THR A 207 5.64 1.03 21.40
C THR A 207 5.54 2.54 21.62
N HIS A 208 5.64 3.32 20.54
CA HIS A 208 5.51 4.77 20.62
C HIS A 208 4.10 5.14 21.06
N TYR A 209 4.01 6.07 22.00
CA TYR A 209 2.76 6.55 22.56
C TYR A 209 2.82 8.06 22.73
N TYR A 210 1.75 8.71 22.34
CA TYR A 210 1.59 10.16 22.36
C TYR A 210 0.58 10.53 23.45
N PRO A 211 1.04 11.04 24.62
CA PRO A 211 0.14 11.46 25.69
C PRO A 211 -0.69 12.67 25.27
N ASP A 212 -0.10 13.56 24.48
CA ASP A 212 -0.79 14.62 23.76
C ASP A 212 -0.96 14.16 22.32
N LEU A 213 -2.20 13.88 21.91
CA LEU A 213 -2.46 13.33 20.57
C LEU A 213 -1.94 14.27 19.48
N PRO A 214 -1.27 13.73 18.44
CA PRO A 214 -0.93 14.48 17.26
C PRO A 214 -2.18 15.10 16.63
N GLU A 215 -2.09 16.36 16.22
CA GLU A 215 -3.16 16.99 15.45
C GLU A 215 -3.31 16.25 14.12
N VAL A 216 -4.54 15.80 13.84
CA VAL A 216 -4.90 15.14 12.58
C VAL A 216 -5.66 16.16 11.73
N PRO A 217 -5.16 16.51 10.53
CA PRO A 217 -5.86 17.44 9.65
C PRO A 217 -7.10 16.76 9.04
N GLY A 218 -8.21 16.79 9.79
CA GLY A 218 -9.54 16.33 9.37
C GLY A 218 -9.88 14.87 9.72
N PRO A 219 -11.15 14.46 9.51
CA PRO A 219 -11.52 13.06 9.58
C PRO A 219 -10.93 12.36 8.36
N ILE A 220 -9.93 11.51 8.58
CA ILE A 220 -9.56 10.46 7.63
C ILE A 220 -10.30 9.20 8.10
N PRO A 221 -11.05 8.45 7.25
CA PRO A 221 -11.16 8.52 5.78
C PRO A 221 -12.05 9.65 5.22
N CYS A 222 -11.74 10.05 3.97
CA CYS A 222 -12.41 11.04 3.11
C CYS A 222 -12.49 12.51 3.54
N SER A 223 -11.35 13.12 3.88
CA SER A 223 -11.28 14.57 4.12
C SER A 223 -11.39 15.37 2.82
N HIS A 224 -12.54 16.01 2.61
CA HIS A 224 -12.66 17.19 1.75
C HIS A 224 -12.56 18.47 2.61
N PRO A 225 -11.65 19.41 2.30
CA PRO A 225 -10.59 19.35 1.29
C PRO A 225 -9.38 18.48 1.74
N LEU A 226 -8.61 17.96 0.78
CA LEU A 226 -7.36 17.24 1.05
C LEU A 226 -6.31 18.17 1.69
N PRO A 227 -5.47 17.68 2.61
CA PRO A 227 -4.53 18.51 3.36
C PRO A 227 -3.48 19.16 2.47
N ASP A 228 -3.37 20.50 2.52
CA ASP A 228 -2.34 21.27 1.82
C ASP A 228 -0.93 20.85 2.31
N PRO A 229 0.08 20.68 1.44
CA PRO A 229 1.45 20.34 1.86
C PRO A 229 2.01 21.24 2.95
N SER A 230 1.69 22.55 2.91
CA SER A 230 2.12 23.52 3.91
C SER A 230 1.41 23.38 5.27
N SER A 231 0.30 22.63 5.34
CA SER A 231 -0.44 22.38 6.58
C SER A 231 0.14 21.23 7.41
N VAL A 232 0.92 20.33 6.81
CA VAL A 232 1.58 19.21 7.49
C VAL A 232 3.03 19.60 7.78
N LYS A 233 3.29 20.21 8.94
CA LYS A 233 4.63 20.75 9.29
C LYS A 233 5.39 19.90 10.33
N PRO A 234 6.73 19.85 10.26
CA PRO A 234 7.55 19.13 11.24
C PRO A 234 7.42 19.60 12.69
N SER A 235 6.99 20.85 12.91
CA SER A 235 6.78 21.43 14.23
C SER A 235 5.50 20.96 14.92
N THR A 236 4.59 20.28 14.21
CA THR A 236 3.31 19.82 14.75
C THR A 236 3.34 18.37 15.24
N TYR A 237 4.49 17.69 15.18
CA TYR A 237 4.66 16.35 15.74
C TYR A 237 4.92 16.45 17.25
N PRO A 238 3.96 16.06 18.11
CA PRO A 238 4.18 16.08 19.55
C PRO A 238 5.28 15.09 19.97
N PRO A 239 5.90 15.31 21.15
CA PRO A 239 6.82 14.32 21.70
C PRO A 239 6.08 13.00 21.97
N HIS A 240 6.74 11.88 21.66
CA HIS A 240 6.26 10.55 22.03
C HIS A 240 7.15 9.97 23.13
N GLN A 241 6.60 8.98 23.83
CA GLN A 241 7.33 8.12 24.75
C GLN A 241 7.27 6.67 24.28
N LYS A 242 8.30 5.88 24.62
CA LYS A 242 8.31 4.43 24.38
C LYS A 242 7.71 3.72 25.59
N LEU A 243 6.53 3.12 25.44
CA LEU A 243 5.90 2.36 26.53
C LEU A 243 6.68 1.08 26.82
N SER A 244 6.62 0.65 28.08
CA SER A 244 7.19 -0.61 28.55
C SER A 244 6.41 -1.12 29.77
N SER A 245 6.78 -2.29 30.31
CA SER A 245 6.21 -2.79 31.56
C SER A 245 6.41 -1.87 32.77
N ARG A 246 7.29 -0.86 32.69
CA ARG A 246 7.55 0.14 33.73
C ARG A 246 7.05 1.54 33.37
N VAL A 247 6.71 1.76 32.10
CA VAL A 247 6.30 3.06 31.57
C VAL A 247 4.95 2.84 30.91
N THR A 248 3.88 3.10 31.67
CA THR A 248 2.50 2.95 31.24
C THR A 248 1.95 4.28 30.72
N PRO A 249 0.84 4.26 29.96
CA PRO A 249 0.10 5.48 29.64
C PRO A 249 -0.23 6.28 30.91
N PRO A 250 -0.19 7.64 30.86
CA PRO A 250 -0.70 8.49 31.94
C PRO A 250 -2.19 8.22 32.20
N ALA A 251 -2.64 8.44 33.44
CA ALA A 251 -4.03 8.16 33.84
C ALA A 251 -5.07 9.04 33.13
N ASP A 252 -4.67 10.23 32.71
CA ASP A 252 -5.44 11.22 31.95
C ASP A 252 -5.10 11.20 30.45
N GLY A 253 -4.19 10.32 30.01
CA GLY A 253 -3.82 10.16 28.62
C GLY A 253 -4.86 9.37 27.81
N PRO A 254 -4.84 9.49 26.47
CA PRO A 254 -5.70 8.72 25.60
C PRO A 254 -5.38 7.21 25.66
N PRO A 255 -6.31 6.32 25.31
CA PRO A 255 -6.02 4.92 25.04
C PRO A 255 -4.91 4.75 23.99
N ILE A 256 -4.17 3.64 24.05
CA ILE A 256 -3.05 3.40 23.14
C ILE A 256 -3.53 3.33 21.68
N TYR A 257 -4.66 2.70 21.39
CA TYR A 257 -5.21 2.63 20.04
C TYR A 257 -5.52 4.02 19.44
N GLU A 258 -5.93 5.01 20.25
CA GLU A 258 -6.14 6.37 19.76
C GLU A 258 -4.83 7.07 19.42
N SER A 259 -3.78 6.82 20.21
CA SER A 259 -2.43 7.27 19.88
C SER A 259 -1.91 6.65 18.58
N ILE A 260 -2.20 5.37 18.31
CA ILE A 260 -1.86 4.70 17.05
C ILE A 260 -2.66 5.32 15.91
N THR A 261 -3.97 5.51 16.11
CA THR A 261 -4.88 6.13 15.14
C THR A 261 -4.38 7.50 14.71
N ALA A 262 -4.03 8.36 15.66
CA ALA A 262 -3.55 9.70 15.36
C ALA A 262 -2.20 9.67 14.61
N LEU A 263 -1.29 8.78 15.01
CA LEU A 263 -0.02 8.57 14.32
C LEU A 263 -0.23 8.16 12.85
N ASP A 264 -1.07 7.16 12.60
CA ASP A 264 -1.35 6.67 11.25
C ASP A 264 -2.07 7.72 10.40
N LYS A 265 -3.08 8.39 10.95
CA LYS A 265 -3.80 9.45 10.23
C LYS A 265 -2.88 10.63 9.87
N GLN A 266 -1.85 10.93 10.65
CA GLN A 266 -0.82 11.87 10.20
C GLN A 266 0.00 11.36 9.03
N GLY A 267 0.32 10.07 8.99
CA GLY A 267 0.99 9.46 7.85
C GLY A 267 0.11 9.47 6.60
N MET A 268 -1.17 9.12 6.77
CA MET A 268 -2.19 9.20 5.72
C MET A 268 -2.32 10.63 5.18
N ALA A 269 -2.38 11.63 6.07
CA ALA A 269 -2.40 13.05 5.70
C ALA A 269 -1.15 13.45 4.91
N ALA A 270 0.04 13.03 5.36
CA ALA A 270 1.30 13.31 4.68
C ALA A 270 1.30 12.73 3.25
N VAL A 271 0.81 11.52 3.04
CA VAL A 271 0.64 10.92 1.70
C VAL A 271 -0.39 11.69 0.87
N SER A 272 -1.50 12.11 1.47
CA SER A 272 -2.56 12.90 0.79
C SER A 272 -2.12 14.32 0.40
N THR A 273 -0.99 14.82 0.89
CA THR A 273 -0.41 16.09 0.40
C THR A 273 0.06 15.96 -1.05
N GLY A 274 0.37 14.75 -1.52
CA GLY A 274 1.04 14.51 -2.80
C GLY A 274 2.54 14.80 -2.78
N SER A 275 3.09 15.25 -1.65
CA SER A 275 4.51 15.58 -1.55
C SER A 275 5.34 14.43 -0.96
N HIS A 276 6.27 13.90 -1.75
CA HIS A 276 7.22 12.86 -1.32
C HIS A 276 8.03 13.33 -0.11
N ASP A 277 8.56 14.55 -0.16
CA ASP A 277 9.41 15.12 0.89
C ASP A 277 8.65 15.27 2.23
N VAL A 278 7.36 15.62 2.18
CA VAL A 278 6.50 15.70 3.38
C VAL A 278 6.33 14.32 4.02
N PHE A 279 6.09 13.28 3.21
CA PHE A 279 5.96 11.91 3.72
C PHE A 279 7.28 11.35 4.29
N VAL A 280 8.41 11.61 3.62
CA VAL A 280 9.74 11.25 4.13
C VAL A 280 10.03 11.93 5.47
N GLU A 281 9.68 13.21 5.60
CA GLU A 281 9.88 13.96 6.84
C GLU A 281 8.99 13.43 7.98
N TYR A 282 7.73 13.08 7.69
CA TYR A 282 6.85 12.37 8.63
C TYR A 282 7.52 11.09 9.16
N LEU A 283 7.96 10.20 8.26
CA LEU A 283 8.60 8.94 8.64
C LEU A 283 9.87 9.18 9.47
N ARG A 284 10.66 10.19 9.10
CA ARG A 284 11.88 10.55 9.82
C ARG A 284 11.59 10.98 11.25
N LYS A 285 10.51 11.72 11.48
CA LYS A 285 10.12 12.28 12.79
C LYS A 285 9.43 11.28 13.68
N THR A 286 8.48 10.53 13.13
CA THR A 286 7.60 9.66 13.91
C THR A 286 8.12 8.23 14.03
N LYS A 287 9.00 7.81 13.10
CA LYS A 287 9.49 6.44 12.99
C LYS A 287 8.36 5.41 12.82
N ASN A 288 7.17 5.83 12.35
CA ASN A 288 6.05 4.92 12.16
C ASN A 288 6.48 3.72 11.30
N THR A 289 6.09 2.53 11.74
CA THR A 289 6.44 1.23 11.15
C THR A 289 5.62 0.87 9.91
N ILE A 290 5.30 1.85 9.05
CA ILE A 290 4.62 1.60 7.77
C ILE A 290 5.54 0.72 6.90
N CYS A 291 5.14 -0.52 6.63
CA CYS A 291 5.99 -1.51 5.98
C CYS A 291 6.25 -1.19 4.51
N GLY A 292 5.22 -0.70 3.80
CA GLY A 292 5.26 -0.28 2.39
C GLY A 292 5.60 1.20 2.20
N ARG A 293 6.23 1.86 3.18
CA ARG A 293 6.66 3.27 3.07
C ARG A 293 7.51 3.55 1.82
N HIS A 294 8.34 2.60 1.40
CA HIS A 294 9.21 2.75 0.23
C HIS A 294 8.44 2.58 -1.10
N PRO A 295 7.57 1.56 -1.29
CA PRO A 295 6.61 1.55 -2.39
C PRO A 295 5.77 2.83 -2.51
N ILE A 296 5.25 3.35 -1.38
CA ILE A 296 4.52 4.63 -1.36
C ILE A 296 5.44 5.75 -1.85
N GLY A 297 6.65 5.86 -1.29
CA GLY A 297 7.61 6.90 -1.66
C GLY A 297 7.99 6.86 -3.15
N VAL A 298 8.25 5.68 -3.72
CA VAL A 298 8.54 5.50 -5.15
C VAL A 298 7.38 5.98 -6.02
N VAL A 299 6.13 5.60 -5.69
CA VAL A 299 4.97 6.01 -6.49
C VAL A 299 4.67 7.49 -6.33
N MET A 300 4.79 8.05 -5.12
CA MET A 300 4.64 9.50 -4.91
C MET A 300 5.66 10.29 -5.72
N ALA A 301 6.94 9.90 -5.69
CA ALA A 301 7.98 10.57 -6.48
C ALA A 301 7.77 10.41 -7.99
N GLY A 302 7.28 9.26 -8.45
CA GLY A 302 6.92 9.06 -9.85
C GLY A 302 5.74 9.94 -10.29
N ILE A 303 4.73 10.10 -9.43
CA ILE A 303 3.62 11.02 -9.65
C ILE A 303 4.11 12.47 -9.72
N GLU A 304 4.94 12.91 -8.76
CA GLU A 304 5.52 14.26 -8.79
C GLU A 304 6.27 14.52 -10.11
N SER A 305 7.10 13.58 -10.55
CA SER A 305 7.82 13.66 -11.82
C SER A 305 6.89 13.79 -13.03
N ILE A 306 5.73 13.13 -13.03
CA ILE A 306 4.74 13.26 -14.11
C ILE A 306 4.09 14.65 -14.08
N LEU A 307 3.72 15.12 -12.89
CA LEU A 307 2.98 16.37 -12.72
C LEU A 307 3.84 17.61 -12.98
N GLU A 308 5.16 17.56 -12.71
CA GLU A 308 6.09 18.64 -13.09
C GLU A 308 6.09 18.96 -14.59
N GLU A 309 5.71 17.99 -15.43
CA GLU A 309 5.68 18.12 -16.89
C GLU A 309 4.31 18.51 -17.46
N THR A 310 3.29 18.74 -16.62
CA THR A 310 1.89 18.95 -17.05
C THR A 310 1.19 20.12 -16.33
N ASP A 311 0.21 20.75 -17.00
CA ASP A 311 -0.72 21.71 -16.36
C ASP A 311 -1.84 20.94 -15.61
N ALA A 312 -1.46 20.18 -14.59
CA ALA A 312 -2.39 19.35 -13.81
C ALA A 312 -3.24 20.17 -12.81
N ASP A 313 -4.46 19.70 -12.53
CA ASP A 313 -5.31 20.20 -11.45
C ASP A 313 -4.63 19.96 -10.09
N GLU A 314 -4.78 20.90 -9.13
CA GLU A 314 -4.19 20.85 -7.78
C GLU A 314 -4.56 19.60 -6.95
N THR A 315 -5.53 18.81 -7.43
CA THR A 315 -6.00 17.56 -6.79
C THR A 315 -5.55 16.28 -7.49
N GLN A 316 -4.96 16.35 -8.69
CA GLN A 316 -4.39 15.20 -9.39
C GLN A 316 -3.14 14.69 -8.67
N GLY A 317 -2.90 13.37 -8.75
CA GLY A 317 -1.74 12.73 -8.12
C GLY A 317 -1.78 12.62 -6.59
N ARG A 318 -2.88 13.02 -5.95
CA ARG A 318 -3.03 12.98 -4.48
C ARG A 318 -3.90 11.81 -4.04
N PHE A 319 -3.40 11.05 -3.08
CA PHE A 319 -4.14 9.90 -2.53
C PHE A 319 -5.32 10.33 -1.65
N ARG A 320 -6.45 9.66 -1.84
CA ARG A 320 -7.67 9.81 -1.06
C ARG A 320 -7.95 8.50 -0.33
N TRP A 321 -8.04 8.56 1.00
CA TRP A 321 -8.25 7.41 1.85
C TRP A 321 -9.73 7.09 1.99
N VAL A 322 -10.10 5.83 1.80
CA VAL A 322 -11.48 5.32 1.81
C VAL A 322 -11.76 4.36 2.96
N ARG A 323 -10.71 3.87 3.64
CA ARG A 323 -10.84 2.99 4.81
C ARG A 323 -9.64 3.12 5.74
N TYR A 324 -9.89 3.01 7.04
CA TYR A 324 -8.89 2.85 8.09
C TYR A 324 -9.45 1.96 9.19
N GLU A 325 -8.66 0.99 9.65
CA GLU A 325 -9.02 0.13 10.78
C GLU A 325 -7.77 -0.51 11.41
N HIS A 326 -7.95 -1.15 12.57
CA HIS A 326 -6.91 -1.88 13.28
C HIS A 326 -7.25 -3.37 13.33
N SER A 327 -6.22 -4.23 13.44
CA SER A 327 -6.42 -5.65 13.76
C SER A 327 -7.10 -5.87 15.12
N SER A 328 -6.88 -4.94 16.07
CA SER A 328 -7.43 -4.93 17.42
C SER A 328 -7.20 -3.57 18.08
N GLU A 329 -8.05 -3.19 19.02
CA GLU A 329 -7.84 -2.02 19.88
C GLU A 329 -6.86 -2.38 21.00
N VAL A 330 -5.70 -1.73 21.02
CA VAL A 330 -4.66 -1.93 22.02
C VAL A 330 -4.95 -1.08 23.25
N GLU A 331 -4.99 -1.70 24.42
CA GLU A 331 -5.22 -1.04 25.72
C GLU A 331 -4.05 -1.22 26.69
N ASP A 332 -3.29 -2.32 26.59
CA ASP A 332 -2.11 -2.61 27.41
C ASP A 332 -0.82 -2.72 26.57
N VAL A 333 0.32 -2.42 27.17
CA VAL A 333 1.64 -2.51 26.51
C VAL A 333 2.03 -3.92 26.08
N ARG A 334 1.38 -4.95 26.64
CA ARG A 334 1.56 -6.35 26.26
C ARG A 334 0.77 -6.72 25.01
N ASP A 335 -0.20 -5.92 24.61
CA ASP A 335 -0.97 -6.12 23.39
C ASP A 335 -0.12 -5.74 22.17
N SER A 336 -0.64 -6.05 20.99
CA SER A 336 -0.07 -5.62 19.72
C SER A 336 -1.16 -5.52 18.66
N SER A 337 -1.01 -4.59 17.74
CA SER A 337 -1.91 -4.45 16.60
C SER A 337 -1.14 -4.13 15.32
N VAL A 338 -1.82 -4.31 14.19
CA VAL A 338 -1.41 -3.79 12.88
C VAL A 338 -2.55 -2.94 12.35
N SER A 339 -2.25 -1.78 11.80
CA SER A 339 -3.23 -0.90 11.16
C SER A 339 -3.33 -1.16 9.66
N TYR A 340 -4.54 -1.05 9.11
CA TYR A 340 -4.85 -1.23 7.70
C TYR A 340 -5.50 0.02 7.14
N ALA A 341 -5.09 0.41 5.94
CA ALA A 341 -5.62 1.58 5.26
C ALA A 341 -5.77 1.31 3.77
N SER A 342 -6.83 1.85 3.18
CA SER A 342 -7.11 1.74 1.75
C SER A 342 -7.27 3.12 1.14
N ALA A 343 -6.65 3.33 -0.02
CA ALA A 343 -6.67 4.60 -0.72
C ALA A 343 -6.72 4.41 -2.23
N PHE A 344 -7.13 5.47 -2.93
CA PHE A 344 -7.00 5.56 -4.38
C PHE A 344 -6.38 6.90 -4.78
N CYS A 345 -5.86 6.98 -6.00
CA CYS A 345 -5.33 8.20 -6.60
C CYS A 345 -5.77 8.29 -8.06
N ILE A 346 -6.17 9.50 -8.46
CA ILE A 346 -6.48 9.87 -9.84
C ILE A 346 -5.26 10.60 -10.39
N LEU A 347 -4.71 10.10 -11.49
CA LEU A 347 -3.61 10.71 -12.24
C LEU A 347 -4.15 11.35 -13.50
#